data_AF-A0A2G9P8J6-F1
#
_entry.id   AF-A0A2G9P8J6-F1
#
_cell.length_a   1.000
_cell.length_b   1.000
_cell.length_c   1.000
_cell.angle_alpha   90.00
_cell.angle_beta   90.00
_cell.angle_gamma   90.00
#
_symmetry.space_group_name_H-M   'P 1'
#
loop_
_entity.id
_entity.type
_entity.pdbx_description
1 polymer ?
#
loop_
_entity_poly.entity_id
_entity_poly.type
_entity_poly.pdbx_seq_one_letter_code
_entity_poly.pdbx_strand_id
1 'polypeptide(L)'
;MVSIVPGIIAKNQKELDGALKKVMHLVDAIQLDVMDGAFVLETSLDFDFSLPNFKGSYEAHLMVANPHAWIKKHAHKVDAIIFHIESTKNPKKLIKEIQDADRCVSVAINPKTPVSAIEPLLDTVESVLVMSVEPGRYGSEFLQETVDKVNYLQTHYPDVPVEVDGGITPYTIVNEYFAGADSFVSGSYVMHNTNTKKAIETLKDVIEHAKGKITYPGFSFSYRNSMVSSGVFESGQKKLHKTVQAFRRDLETKTETRLNYIDNKKMLADVKRIAQHLKKDAPDYLVIVGIGGSSLGTRAIHEALNGALYNESRKKPKVFFLETVDSEYTHDVFQILKRNIKRGKKVVINTISKSGLTAETIANFQAVVELVKEFDTSYASRVVVTTTKNSPLWRVAKKQGYHTLAIPLAAGGRFSVFSPVGLFPLLMLEIDIDKLLEGARAMRDLCVHEEWQSNPAIVSAIVHSYYYNRKKRIANIYLFSGYLKSVGDWWRQLISESLGKQGRGFTPIVSVGSIDNHSMFQLFAGGPKDKITTFVNVKYVTRGVRVPKLFGLVKELETKRYHTVLGAILAGTETSFEKKDLPFLSVELEVIDEENIGAFLMFKMLEVMYLGKLLGVNAFDQPNVESYKKETRKNL
;
A
#
# COMPACT_ATOMS: atom_id res chain seq x y z
N MET A 1 -6.40 -3.68 -24.46
CA MET A 1 -7.63 -4.03 -23.70
C MET A 1 -7.40 -5.46 -23.25
N VAL A 2 -7.68 -5.82 -21.99
CA VAL A 2 -7.31 -7.16 -21.50
C VAL A 2 -8.26 -8.21 -22.09
N SER A 3 -7.70 -9.26 -22.71
CA SER A 3 -8.46 -10.31 -23.38
C SER A 3 -8.68 -11.51 -22.45
N ILE A 4 -9.91 -12.02 -22.40
CA ILE A 4 -10.25 -13.27 -21.71
C ILE A 4 -10.62 -14.28 -22.79
N VAL A 5 -9.85 -15.36 -22.87
CA VAL A 5 -10.00 -16.40 -23.90
C VAL A 5 -10.50 -17.69 -23.26
N PRO A 6 -11.70 -18.19 -23.61
CA PRO A 6 -12.17 -19.47 -23.11
C PRO A 6 -11.43 -20.62 -23.80
N GLY A 7 -10.72 -21.45 -23.04
CA GLY A 7 -10.11 -22.69 -23.54
C GLY A 7 -11.10 -23.84 -23.59
N ILE A 8 -11.27 -24.47 -24.76
CA ILE A 8 -12.24 -25.55 -24.99
C ILE A 8 -11.53 -26.89 -25.23
N ILE A 9 -11.90 -27.88 -24.42
CA ILE A 9 -11.61 -29.30 -24.62
C ILE A 9 -12.90 -30.02 -25.00
N ALA A 10 -12.87 -30.84 -26.06
CA ALA A 10 -14.02 -31.62 -26.53
C ALA A 10 -13.59 -32.96 -27.13
N LYS A 11 -14.38 -34.02 -26.91
CA LYS A 11 -14.12 -35.38 -27.44
C LYS A 11 -14.93 -35.72 -28.68
N ASN A 12 -15.94 -34.91 -29.02
CA ASN A 12 -16.78 -35.09 -30.20
C ASN A 12 -17.44 -33.76 -30.61
N GLN A 13 -18.02 -33.71 -31.81
CA GLN A 13 -18.63 -32.49 -32.36
C GLN A 13 -19.75 -31.94 -31.46
N LYS A 14 -20.55 -32.81 -30.83
CA LYS A 14 -21.65 -32.39 -29.96
C LYS A 14 -21.15 -31.63 -28.72
N GLU A 15 -20.05 -32.08 -28.12
CA GLU A 15 -19.40 -31.39 -27.01
C GLU A 15 -18.82 -30.05 -27.45
N LEU A 16 -18.16 -30.01 -28.61
CA LEU A 16 -17.59 -28.80 -29.19
C LEU A 16 -18.69 -27.75 -29.47
N ASP A 17 -19.76 -28.12 -30.16
CA ASP A 17 -20.89 -27.23 -30.45
C ASP A 17 -21.53 -26.69 -29.17
N GLY A 18 -21.68 -27.56 -28.17
CA GLY A 18 -22.21 -27.21 -26.86
C GLY A 18 -21.33 -26.22 -26.10
N ALA A 19 -20.00 -26.38 -26.19
CA ALA A 19 -19.02 -25.48 -25.59
C ALA A 19 -19.02 -24.11 -26.30
N LEU A 20 -18.91 -24.10 -27.63
CA LEU A 20 -18.88 -22.90 -28.46
C LEU A 20 -20.11 -22.01 -28.25
N LYS A 21 -21.30 -22.62 -28.23
CA LYS A 21 -22.56 -21.90 -28.01
C LYS A 21 -22.58 -21.10 -26.70
N LYS A 22 -21.87 -21.56 -25.66
CA LYS A 22 -21.80 -20.87 -24.36
C LYS A 22 -20.99 -19.58 -24.42
N VAL A 23 -19.98 -19.49 -25.28
CA VAL A 23 -18.95 -18.43 -25.21
C VAL A 23 -18.88 -17.53 -26.44
N MET A 24 -19.20 -18.02 -27.63
CA MET A 24 -18.95 -17.31 -28.91
C MET A 24 -19.64 -15.96 -29.11
N HIS A 25 -20.54 -15.57 -28.20
CA HIS A 25 -21.23 -14.27 -28.22
C HIS A 25 -20.73 -13.33 -27.12
N LEU A 26 -19.71 -13.74 -26.34
CA LEU A 26 -19.22 -13.06 -25.15
C LEU A 26 -17.75 -12.62 -25.25
N VAL A 27 -17.02 -13.15 -26.24
CA VAL A 27 -15.56 -13.05 -26.35
C VAL A 27 -15.17 -12.78 -27.80
N ASP A 28 -13.95 -12.27 -27.98
CA ASP A 28 -13.38 -11.93 -29.29
C ASP A 28 -12.39 -13.01 -29.79
N ALA A 29 -12.01 -13.96 -28.94
CA ALA A 29 -11.18 -15.11 -29.28
C ALA A 29 -11.61 -16.35 -28.48
N ILE A 30 -11.40 -17.54 -29.05
CA ILE A 30 -11.63 -18.85 -28.41
C ILE A 30 -10.42 -19.75 -28.69
N GLN A 31 -9.85 -20.31 -27.62
CA GLN A 31 -8.79 -21.30 -27.73
C GLN A 31 -9.37 -22.71 -27.82
N LEU A 32 -8.91 -23.45 -28.82
CA LEU A 32 -9.21 -24.85 -29.05
C LEU A 32 -8.00 -25.68 -28.62
N ASP A 33 -8.13 -26.35 -27.48
CA ASP A 33 -7.03 -27.15 -26.91
C ASP A 33 -7.00 -28.50 -27.61
N VAL A 34 -6.02 -28.69 -28.52
CA VAL A 34 -5.86 -29.90 -29.31
C VAL A 34 -4.85 -30.82 -28.63
N MET A 35 -5.27 -32.05 -28.32
CA MET A 35 -4.45 -33.03 -27.62
C MET A 35 -4.56 -34.41 -28.29
N ASP A 36 -3.44 -35.07 -28.53
CA ASP A 36 -3.36 -36.32 -29.32
C ASP A 36 -3.09 -37.60 -28.50
N GLY A 37 -3.05 -37.51 -27.17
CA GLY A 37 -2.71 -38.65 -26.31
C GLY A 37 -1.23 -39.05 -26.35
N ALA A 38 -0.38 -38.40 -27.15
CA ALA A 38 1.03 -38.70 -27.31
C ALA A 38 1.94 -37.61 -26.73
N PHE A 39 1.63 -36.33 -26.95
CA PHE A 39 2.35 -35.21 -26.32
C PHE A 39 1.89 -34.96 -24.88
N VAL A 40 0.58 -35.05 -24.66
CA VAL A 40 -0.07 -35.14 -23.34
C VAL A 40 -0.92 -36.41 -23.30
N LEU A 41 -1.20 -36.94 -22.10
CA LEU A 41 -1.92 -38.22 -21.97
C LEU A 41 -3.40 -38.16 -22.35
N GLU A 42 -4.01 -36.97 -22.30
CA GLU A 42 -5.42 -36.78 -22.66
C GLU A 42 -5.59 -36.54 -24.16
N THR A 43 -6.82 -36.75 -24.65
CA THR A 43 -7.21 -36.49 -26.03
C THR A 43 -8.30 -35.43 -26.10
N SER A 44 -8.16 -34.47 -27.01
CA SER A 44 -9.11 -33.39 -27.25
C SER A 44 -9.02 -32.95 -28.69
N LEU A 45 -10.17 -32.78 -29.35
CA LEU A 45 -10.25 -32.37 -30.76
C LEU A 45 -9.47 -33.28 -31.73
N ASP A 46 -9.18 -34.52 -31.33
CA ASP A 46 -8.60 -35.56 -32.19
C ASP A 46 -9.69 -36.30 -32.97
N PHE A 47 -10.50 -35.52 -33.70
CA PHE A 47 -11.53 -36.00 -34.62
C PHE A 47 -11.72 -34.97 -35.74
N ASP A 48 -12.43 -35.33 -36.81
CA ASP A 48 -12.75 -34.33 -37.83
C ASP A 48 -13.92 -33.46 -37.35
N PHE A 49 -13.68 -32.16 -37.17
CA PHE A 49 -14.65 -31.21 -36.62
C PHE A 49 -14.97 -30.05 -37.57
N SER A 50 -16.13 -29.45 -37.39
CA SER A 50 -16.52 -28.19 -38.05
C SER A 50 -16.63 -27.07 -37.02
N LEU A 51 -16.28 -25.84 -37.43
CA LEU A 51 -16.46 -24.65 -36.61
C LEU A 51 -17.54 -23.75 -37.23
N PRO A 52 -18.46 -23.19 -36.43
CA PRO A 52 -19.43 -22.22 -36.90
C PRO A 52 -18.76 -20.87 -37.16
N ASN A 53 -19.36 -20.06 -38.04
CA ASN A 53 -18.95 -18.69 -38.25
C ASN A 53 -18.94 -17.93 -36.92
N PHE A 54 -17.81 -17.30 -36.62
CA PHE A 54 -17.58 -16.52 -35.43
C PHE A 54 -17.06 -15.14 -35.83
N LYS A 55 -17.51 -14.10 -35.13
CA LYS A 55 -17.06 -12.72 -35.40
C LYS A 55 -15.64 -12.48 -34.87
N GLY A 56 -15.25 -13.24 -33.85
CA GLY A 56 -13.90 -13.27 -33.32
C GLY A 56 -13.05 -14.33 -34.01
N SER A 57 -11.92 -14.68 -33.39
CA SER A 57 -10.95 -15.65 -33.92
C SER A 57 -10.96 -16.99 -33.18
N TYR A 58 -10.68 -18.06 -33.91
CA TYR A 58 -10.31 -19.35 -33.32
C TYR A 58 -8.80 -19.52 -33.34
N GLU A 59 -8.23 -19.90 -32.22
CA GLU A 59 -6.82 -20.27 -32.11
C GLU A 59 -6.69 -21.73 -31.69
N ALA A 60 -5.85 -22.49 -32.40
CA ALA A 60 -5.58 -23.88 -32.06
C ALA A 60 -4.31 -23.97 -31.21
N HIS A 61 -4.47 -24.36 -29.95
CA HIS A 61 -3.34 -24.64 -29.06
C HIS A 61 -2.95 -26.11 -29.19
N LEU A 62 -1.82 -26.36 -29.84
CA LEU A 62 -1.38 -27.67 -30.28
C LEU A 62 -0.49 -28.36 -29.24
N MET A 63 -1.13 -29.14 -28.37
CA MET A 63 -0.48 -30.10 -27.47
C MET A 63 -0.40 -31.48 -28.14
N VAL A 64 0.29 -31.55 -29.30
CA VAL A 64 0.40 -32.75 -30.13
C VAL A 64 1.85 -33.09 -30.48
N ALA A 65 2.16 -34.38 -30.65
CA ALA A 65 3.51 -34.88 -30.91
C ALA A 65 3.95 -34.64 -32.37
N ASN A 66 2.99 -34.52 -33.30
CA ASN A 66 3.27 -34.24 -34.71
C ASN A 66 2.42 -33.06 -35.23
N PRO A 67 2.82 -31.81 -34.96
CA PRO A 67 2.05 -30.63 -35.37
C PRO A 67 1.94 -30.49 -36.89
N HIS A 68 2.93 -30.94 -37.66
CA HIS A 68 2.90 -30.91 -39.14
C HIS A 68 1.69 -31.67 -39.72
N ALA A 69 1.40 -32.85 -39.18
CA ALA A 69 0.26 -33.65 -39.63
C ALA A 69 -1.07 -32.95 -39.33
N TRP A 70 -1.17 -32.30 -38.17
CA TRP A 70 -2.36 -31.57 -37.78
C TRP A 70 -2.57 -30.33 -38.66
N ILE A 71 -1.53 -29.52 -38.87
CA ILE A 71 -1.58 -28.31 -39.71
C ILE A 71 -2.08 -28.63 -41.12
N LYS A 72 -1.48 -29.63 -41.77
CA LYS A 72 -1.89 -30.06 -43.12
C LYS A 72 -3.38 -30.42 -43.21
N LYS A 73 -3.94 -30.99 -42.15
CA LYS A 73 -5.32 -31.48 -42.13
C LYS A 73 -6.32 -30.41 -41.67
N HIS A 74 -5.95 -29.52 -40.76
CA HIS A 74 -6.89 -28.71 -39.99
C HIS A 74 -6.59 -27.21 -39.95
N ALA A 75 -5.44 -26.73 -40.42
CA ALA A 75 -5.07 -25.31 -40.32
C ALA A 75 -6.07 -24.36 -41.00
N HIS A 76 -6.73 -24.79 -42.07
CA HIS A 76 -7.74 -24.00 -42.78
C HIS A 76 -9.02 -23.72 -41.97
N LYS A 77 -9.18 -24.35 -40.79
CA LYS A 77 -10.37 -24.22 -39.95
C LYS A 77 -10.24 -23.12 -38.90
N VAL A 78 -9.03 -22.71 -38.56
CA VAL A 78 -8.72 -21.76 -37.48
C VAL A 78 -8.03 -20.53 -38.04
N ASP A 79 -7.89 -19.48 -37.23
CA ASP A 79 -7.25 -18.22 -37.62
C ASP A 79 -5.79 -18.17 -37.15
N ALA A 80 -5.51 -18.74 -35.97
CA ALA A 80 -4.19 -18.80 -35.36
C ALA A 80 -3.82 -20.21 -34.89
N ILE A 81 -2.52 -20.48 -34.83
CA ILE A 81 -1.95 -21.75 -34.37
C ILE A 81 -0.85 -21.46 -33.35
N ILE A 82 -1.00 -22.04 -32.16
CA ILE A 82 -0.06 -21.92 -31.05
C ILE A 82 0.60 -23.29 -30.87
N PHE A 83 1.89 -23.42 -31.22
CA PHE A 83 2.61 -24.69 -31.11
C PHE A 83 3.57 -24.70 -29.93
N HIS A 84 3.70 -25.83 -29.25
CA HIS A 84 4.72 -26.01 -28.22
C HIS A 84 6.13 -26.10 -28.81
N ILE A 85 7.09 -25.34 -28.27
CA ILE A 85 8.50 -25.47 -28.67
C ILE A 85 9.01 -26.90 -28.43
N GLU A 86 8.43 -27.60 -27.46
CA GLU A 86 8.76 -28.98 -27.10
C GLU A 86 8.26 -30.02 -28.11
N SER A 87 7.31 -29.68 -29.00
CA SER A 87 6.74 -30.63 -29.97
C SER A 87 7.52 -30.72 -31.28
N THR A 88 8.57 -29.91 -31.46
CA THR A 88 9.34 -29.89 -32.71
C THR A 88 10.84 -29.73 -32.49
N LYS A 89 11.63 -30.39 -33.33
CA LYS A 89 13.09 -30.19 -33.42
C LYS A 89 13.48 -29.09 -34.42
N ASN A 90 12.53 -28.61 -35.22
CA ASN A 90 12.77 -27.60 -36.25
C ASN A 90 11.66 -26.54 -36.25
N PRO A 91 11.66 -25.63 -35.25
CA PRO A 91 10.60 -24.63 -35.09
C PRO A 91 10.49 -23.68 -36.27
N LYS A 92 11.61 -23.26 -36.89
CA LYS A 92 11.59 -22.36 -38.06
C LYS A 92 10.85 -22.96 -39.26
N LYS A 93 10.98 -24.27 -39.49
CA LYS A 93 10.23 -24.96 -40.54
C LYS A 93 8.73 -24.96 -40.22
N LEU A 94 8.38 -25.22 -38.97
CA LEU A 94 6.99 -25.27 -38.53
C LEU A 94 6.32 -23.89 -38.62
N ILE A 95 7.02 -22.83 -38.19
CA ILE A 95 6.57 -21.44 -38.33
C ILE A 95 6.25 -21.12 -39.79
N LYS A 96 7.18 -21.44 -40.70
CA LYS A 96 6.97 -21.23 -42.13
C LYS A 96 5.76 -22.00 -42.67
N GLU A 97 5.55 -23.23 -42.22
CA GLU A 97 4.41 -24.04 -42.65
C GLU A 97 3.06 -23.45 -42.19
N ILE A 98 3.01 -22.87 -40.98
CA ILE A 98 1.83 -22.18 -40.46
C ILE A 98 1.57 -20.90 -41.27
N GLN A 99 2.63 -20.13 -41.57
CA GLN A 99 2.55 -18.92 -42.39
C GLN A 99 2.15 -19.22 -43.85
N ASP A 100 2.68 -20.29 -44.45
CA ASP A 100 2.31 -20.75 -45.79
C ASP A 100 0.83 -21.20 -45.85
N ALA A 101 0.23 -21.55 -44.70
CA ALA A 101 -1.19 -21.83 -44.56
C ALA A 101 -2.05 -20.57 -44.29
N ASP A 102 -1.44 -19.38 -44.34
CA ASP A 102 -2.05 -18.07 -44.10
C ASP A 102 -2.68 -17.94 -42.70
N ARG A 103 -1.94 -18.39 -41.67
CA ARG A 103 -2.36 -18.37 -40.26
C ARG A 103 -1.37 -17.61 -39.39
N CYS A 104 -1.89 -16.96 -38.35
CA CYS A 104 -1.05 -16.39 -37.29
C CYS A 104 -0.36 -17.51 -36.51
N VAL A 105 0.88 -17.30 -36.11
CA VAL A 105 1.75 -18.28 -35.47
C VAL A 105 2.27 -17.78 -34.13
N SER A 106 1.94 -18.52 -33.07
CA SER A 106 2.45 -18.26 -31.73
C SER A 106 3.20 -19.48 -31.20
N VAL A 107 4.09 -19.24 -30.24
CA VAL A 107 4.87 -20.31 -29.61
C VAL A 107 4.50 -20.46 -28.14
N ALA A 108 4.23 -21.69 -27.72
CA ALA A 108 3.97 -22.05 -26.33
C ALA A 108 5.22 -22.65 -25.67
N ILE A 109 5.37 -22.38 -24.37
CA ILE A 109 6.39 -23.00 -23.51
C ILE A 109 5.77 -23.66 -22.28
N ASN A 110 6.25 -24.85 -21.93
CA ASN A 110 5.85 -25.54 -20.71
C ASN A 110 6.47 -24.90 -19.45
N PRO A 111 5.94 -25.17 -18.24
CA PRO A 111 6.43 -24.58 -16.99
C PRO A 111 7.92 -24.83 -16.74
N LYS A 112 8.49 -25.95 -17.19
CA LYS A 112 9.92 -26.27 -17.01
C LYS A 112 10.83 -25.72 -18.12
N THR A 113 10.27 -25.26 -19.22
CA THR A 113 11.04 -24.78 -20.37
C THR A 113 11.44 -23.31 -20.16
N PRO A 114 12.74 -22.97 -20.18
CA PRO A 114 13.17 -21.59 -19.99
C PRO A 114 12.81 -20.71 -21.19
N VAL A 115 12.60 -19.42 -20.97
CA VAL A 115 12.30 -18.44 -22.03
C VAL A 115 13.39 -18.41 -23.11
N SER A 116 14.66 -18.66 -22.73
CA SER A 116 15.79 -18.75 -23.65
C SER A 116 15.63 -19.79 -24.77
N ALA A 117 14.72 -20.77 -24.61
CA ALA A 117 14.42 -21.76 -25.66
C ALA A 117 13.69 -21.15 -26.86
N ILE A 118 12.97 -20.03 -26.67
CA ILE A 118 12.16 -19.37 -27.69
C ILE A 118 12.68 -17.98 -28.08
N GLU A 119 13.64 -17.39 -27.34
CA GLU A 119 14.25 -16.10 -27.66
C GLU A 119 14.64 -15.94 -29.14
N PRO A 120 15.24 -16.94 -29.83
CA PRO A 120 15.59 -16.81 -31.24
C PRO A 120 14.40 -16.76 -32.22
N LEU A 121 13.17 -16.95 -31.74
CA LEU A 121 11.94 -17.02 -32.54
C LEU A 121 11.04 -15.80 -32.34
N LEU A 122 11.28 -14.97 -31.32
CA LEU A 122 10.37 -13.91 -30.89
C LEU A 122 10.06 -12.88 -31.99
N ASP A 123 11.02 -12.60 -32.88
CA ASP A 123 10.84 -11.68 -34.02
C ASP A 123 10.01 -12.27 -35.18
N THR A 124 9.64 -13.56 -35.09
CA THR A 124 9.00 -14.32 -36.18
C THR A 124 7.64 -14.90 -35.81
N VAL A 125 7.18 -14.65 -34.58
CA VAL A 125 5.90 -15.12 -34.04
C VAL A 125 5.07 -13.92 -33.58
N GLU A 126 3.75 -14.04 -33.62
CA GLU A 126 2.84 -12.95 -33.23
C GLU A 126 2.64 -12.83 -31.72
N SER A 127 2.78 -13.93 -30.97
CA SER A 127 2.72 -13.93 -29.51
C SER A 127 3.43 -15.13 -28.88
N VAL A 128 3.60 -15.07 -27.56
CA VAL A 128 4.09 -16.19 -26.73
C VAL A 128 3.01 -16.63 -25.76
N LEU A 129 2.74 -17.93 -25.69
CA LEU A 129 1.87 -18.52 -24.67
C LEU A 129 2.72 -19.19 -23.58
N VAL A 130 2.54 -18.74 -22.33
CA VAL A 130 3.19 -19.33 -21.16
C VAL A 130 2.21 -20.26 -20.47
N MET A 131 2.54 -21.56 -20.42
CA MET A 131 1.79 -22.50 -19.60
C MET A 131 2.10 -22.23 -18.12
N SER A 132 1.05 -21.92 -17.35
CA SER A 132 1.09 -21.76 -15.88
C SER A 132 0.65 -23.01 -15.12
N VAL A 133 0.40 -24.11 -15.84
CA VAL A 133 0.13 -25.44 -15.31
C VAL A 133 0.83 -26.48 -16.20
N GLU A 134 1.01 -27.70 -15.70
CA GLU A 134 1.40 -28.80 -16.59
C GLU A 134 0.26 -29.09 -17.60
N PRO A 135 0.55 -29.11 -18.92
CA PRO A 135 -0.47 -29.17 -19.97
C PRO A 135 -1.26 -30.49 -19.96
N GLY A 136 -2.48 -30.45 -20.53
CA GLY A 136 -3.24 -31.66 -20.87
C GLY A 136 -4.46 -31.97 -20.00
N ARG A 137 -4.82 -31.18 -18.99
CA ARG A 137 -6.07 -31.41 -18.23
C ARG A 137 -6.67 -30.13 -17.64
N TYR A 138 -8.00 -30.05 -17.62
CA TYR A 138 -8.72 -29.04 -16.83
C TYR A 138 -8.48 -29.21 -15.33
N GLY A 139 -8.25 -28.07 -14.66
CA GLY A 139 -8.22 -27.97 -13.19
C GLY A 139 -6.87 -28.28 -12.54
N SER A 140 -5.79 -28.32 -13.33
CA SER A 140 -4.43 -28.37 -12.80
C SER A 140 -4.13 -27.14 -11.92
N GLU A 141 -3.30 -27.33 -10.89
CA GLU A 141 -2.91 -26.29 -9.96
C GLU A 141 -1.97 -25.28 -10.62
N PHE A 142 -2.25 -23.98 -10.39
CA PHE A 142 -1.45 -22.87 -10.91
C PHE A 142 -0.06 -22.84 -10.29
N LEU A 143 0.97 -22.73 -11.13
CA LEU A 143 2.38 -22.74 -10.76
C LEU A 143 2.89 -21.30 -10.62
N GLN A 144 3.07 -20.83 -9.39
CA GLN A 144 3.43 -19.44 -9.11
C GLN A 144 4.76 -19.01 -9.74
N GLU A 145 5.69 -19.95 -9.94
CA GLU A 145 6.98 -19.69 -10.58
C GLU A 145 6.89 -19.26 -12.06
N THR A 146 5.75 -19.46 -12.73
CA THR A 146 5.59 -19.05 -14.14
C THR A 146 5.38 -17.55 -14.30
N VAL A 147 4.94 -16.86 -13.25
CA VAL A 147 4.79 -15.39 -13.18
C VAL A 147 6.12 -14.69 -13.49
N ASP A 148 7.25 -15.26 -13.05
CA ASP A 148 8.57 -14.70 -13.31
C ASP A 148 8.95 -14.78 -14.80
N LYS A 149 8.43 -15.75 -15.56
CA LYS A 149 8.65 -15.85 -17.01
C LYS A 149 7.89 -14.77 -17.77
N VAL A 150 6.63 -14.54 -17.39
CA VAL A 150 5.80 -13.48 -17.97
C VAL A 150 6.47 -12.13 -17.73
N ASN A 151 6.90 -11.88 -16.49
CA ASN A 151 7.64 -10.67 -16.14
C ASN A 151 8.96 -10.54 -16.93
N TYR A 152 9.72 -11.64 -17.10
CA TYR A 152 10.95 -11.63 -17.89
C TYR A 152 10.69 -11.26 -19.36
N LEU A 153 9.70 -11.91 -19.99
CA LEU A 153 9.30 -11.62 -21.38
C LEU A 153 8.89 -10.17 -21.54
N GLN A 154 8.03 -9.66 -20.66
CA GLN A 154 7.55 -8.28 -20.72
C GLN A 154 8.65 -7.24 -20.44
N THR A 155 9.62 -7.59 -19.60
CA THR A 155 10.77 -6.71 -19.30
C THR A 155 11.75 -6.62 -20.46
N HIS A 156 12.03 -7.73 -21.15
CA HIS A 156 13.09 -7.80 -22.16
C HIS A 156 12.56 -7.69 -23.59
N TYR A 157 11.30 -8.03 -23.81
CA TYR A 157 10.62 -8.08 -25.12
C TYR A 157 9.21 -7.46 -25.04
N PRO A 158 9.09 -6.16 -24.68
CA PRO A 158 7.81 -5.52 -24.39
C PRO A 158 6.86 -5.39 -25.59
N ASP A 159 7.37 -5.57 -26.81
CA ASP A 159 6.56 -5.51 -28.04
C ASP A 159 5.96 -6.87 -28.42
N VAL A 160 6.31 -7.95 -27.70
CA VAL A 160 5.80 -9.31 -27.95
C VAL A 160 4.62 -9.56 -26.99
N PRO A 161 3.39 -9.73 -27.50
CA PRO A 161 2.24 -10.05 -26.68
C PRO A 161 2.43 -11.37 -25.93
N VAL A 162 2.05 -11.39 -24.66
CA VAL A 162 2.13 -12.59 -23.81
C VAL A 162 0.74 -13.05 -23.42
N GLU A 163 0.46 -14.31 -23.73
CA GLU A 163 -0.73 -15.03 -23.31
C GLU A 163 -0.38 -16.02 -22.21
N VAL A 164 -1.28 -16.20 -21.23
CA VAL A 164 -1.10 -17.19 -20.16
C VAL A 164 -2.24 -18.19 -20.18
N ASP A 165 -1.88 -19.47 -20.20
CA ASP A 165 -2.83 -20.58 -20.18
C ASP A 165 -2.58 -21.51 -18.99
N GLY A 166 -3.66 -22.00 -18.39
CA GLY A 166 -3.67 -22.82 -17.19
C GLY A 166 -4.09 -22.06 -15.95
N GLY A 167 -4.89 -22.69 -15.08
CA GLY A 167 -5.13 -22.19 -13.73
C GLY A 167 -5.69 -20.77 -13.58
N ILE A 168 -6.17 -20.10 -14.65
CA ILE A 168 -6.66 -18.72 -14.60
C ILE A 168 -8.03 -18.67 -13.91
N THR A 169 -8.03 -18.01 -12.75
CA THR A 169 -9.18 -17.79 -11.86
C THR A 169 -9.16 -16.32 -11.37
N PRO A 170 -10.21 -15.84 -10.68
CA PRO A 170 -10.19 -14.54 -10.01
C PRO A 170 -9.00 -14.30 -9.08
N TYR A 171 -8.37 -15.35 -8.57
CA TYR A 171 -7.23 -15.22 -7.64
C TYR A 171 -5.89 -15.15 -8.36
N THR A 172 -5.72 -15.94 -9.41
CA THR A 172 -4.44 -16.10 -10.13
C THR A 172 -4.27 -15.09 -11.26
N ILE A 173 -5.37 -14.65 -11.89
CA ILE A 173 -5.35 -13.70 -13.01
C ILE A 173 -4.70 -12.36 -12.65
N VAL A 174 -4.80 -11.94 -11.39
CA VAL A 174 -4.22 -10.67 -10.91
C VAL A 174 -2.69 -10.72 -10.93
N ASN A 175 -2.10 -11.86 -10.56
CA ASN A 175 -0.64 -12.01 -10.52
C ASN A 175 -0.06 -11.92 -11.93
N GLU A 176 -0.67 -12.63 -12.88
CA GLU A 176 -0.25 -12.64 -14.28
C GLU A 176 -0.51 -11.29 -14.97
N TYR A 177 -1.60 -10.62 -14.63
CA TYR A 177 -1.86 -9.24 -15.07
C TYR A 177 -0.78 -8.26 -14.61
N PHE A 178 -0.34 -8.36 -13.35
CA PHE A 178 0.75 -7.51 -12.85
C PHE A 178 2.13 -7.91 -13.38
N ALA A 179 2.32 -9.17 -13.77
CA ALA A 179 3.53 -9.61 -14.49
C ALA A 179 3.58 -9.10 -15.94
N GLY A 180 2.45 -8.63 -16.47
CA GLY A 180 2.35 -7.96 -17.77
C GLY A 180 1.71 -8.80 -18.88
N ALA A 181 1.01 -9.89 -18.56
CA ALA A 181 0.27 -10.65 -19.57
C ALA A 181 -0.87 -9.82 -20.23
N ASP A 182 -1.09 -10.07 -21.52
CA ASP A 182 -2.06 -9.38 -22.37
C ASP A 182 -3.40 -10.14 -22.49
N SER A 183 -3.29 -11.46 -22.61
CA SER A 183 -4.40 -12.40 -22.79
C SER A 183 -4.37 -13.51 -21.76
N PHE A 184 -5.55 -13.94 -21.31
CA PHE A 184 -5.70 -14.92 -20.26
C PHE A 184 -6.63 -16.05 -20.70
N VAL A 185 -6.07 -17.23 -20.92
CA VAL A 185 -6.82 -18.42 -21.28
C VAL A 185 -7.40 -19.05 -20.01
N SER A 186 -8.73 -19.09 -19.93
CA SER A 186 -9.45 -19.64 -18.78
C SER A 186 -10.43 -20.71 -19.24
N GLY A 187 -9.98 -21.97 -19.21
CA GLY A 187 -10.81 -23.11 -19.55
C GLY A 187 -11.76 -23.51 -18.42
N SER A 188 -11.26 -24.27 -17.45
CA SER A 188 -12.08 -24.90 -16.41
C SER A 188 -12.97 -23.93 -15.62
N TYR A 189 -12.46 -22.75 -15.24
CA TYR A 189 -13.20 -21.75 -14.47
C TYR A 189 -14.39 -21.18 -15.26
N VAL A 190 -14.24 -20.94 -16.56
CA VAL A 190 -15.30 -20.41 -17.43
C VAL A 190 -16.26 -21.52 -17.86
N MET A 191 -15.74 -22.67 -18.29
CA MET A 191 -16.53 -23.74 -18.92
C MET A 191 -17.34 -24.57 -17.93
N HIS A 192 -16.87 -24.73 -16.69
CA HIS A 192 -17.61 -25.44 -15.63
C HIS A 192 -18.58 -24.54 -14.86
N ASN A 193 -18.58 -23.22 -15.10
CA ASN A 193 -19.51 -22.32 -14.45
C ASN A 193 -20.92 -22.45 -15.07
N THR A 194 -21.95 -22.49 -14.22
CA THR A 194 -23.34 -22.51 -14.66
C THR A 194 -23.75 -21.20 -15.35
N ASN A 195 -23.05 -20.10 -15.07
CA ASN A 195 -23.21 -18.81 -15.73
C ASN A 195 -21.87 -18.34 -16.31
N THR A 196 -21.57 -18.80 -17.53
CA THR A 196 -20.34 -18.50 -18.28
C THR A 196 -20.14 -16.99 -18.48
N LYS A 197 -21.21 -16.24 -18.77
CA LYS A 197 -21.16 -14.77 -18.89
C LYS A 197 -20.68 -14.14 -17.59
N LYS A 198 -21.26 -14.51 -16.46
CA LYS A 198 -20.84 -14.00 -15.15
C LYS A 198 -19.41 -14.40 -14.81
N ALA A 199 -18.96 -15.59 -15.18
CA ALA A 199 -17.58 -16.03 -14.95
C ALA A 199 -16.59 -15.12 -15.71
N ILE A 200 -16.84 -14.86 -17.00
CA ILE A 200 -16.03 -13.95 -17.83
C ILE A 200 -16.08 -12.52 -17.28
N GLU A 201 -17.27 -12.02 -16.93
CA GLU A 201 -17.45 -10.71 -16.30
C GLU A 201 -16.66 -10.62 -14.99
N THR A 202 -16.65 -11.67 -14.17
CA THR A 202 -15.88 -11.69 -12.91
C THR A 202 -14.38 -11.58 -13.17
N LEU A 203 -13.83 -12.27 -14.17
CA LEU A 203 -12.40 -12.17 -14.51
C LEU A 203 -12.06 -10.75 -15.00
N LYS A 204 -12.89 -10.19 -15.89
CA LYS A 204 -12.75 -8.81 -16.37
C LYS A 204 -12.86 -7.81 -15.22
N ASP A 205 -13.84 -7.98 -14.33
CA ASP A 205 -14.06 -7.13 -13.17
C ASP A 205 -12.86 -7.19 -12.23
N VAL A 206 -12.31 -8.36 -11.95
CA VAL A 206 -11.14 -8.49 -11.06
C VAL A 206 -9.94 -7.73 -11.62
N ILE A 207 -9.70 -7.81 -12.93
CA ILE A 207 -8.66 -7.02 -13.60
C ILE A 207 -9.00 -5.52 -13.56
N GLU A 208 -10.24 -5.13 -13.81
CA GLU A 208 -10.69 -3.73 -13.69
C GLU A 208 -10.63 -3.20 -12.26
N HIS A 209 -10.76 -4.07 -11.25
CA HIS A 209 -10.57 -3.74 -9.83
C HIS A 209 -9.09 -3.69 -9.46
N ALA A 210 -8.25 -4.48 -10.13
CA ALA A 210 -6.79 -4.39 -10.02
C ALA A 210 -6.27 -3.10 -10.70
N LYS A 211 -6.88 -2.68 -11.82
CA LYS A 211 -6.65 -1.36 -12.40
C LYS A 211 -7.01 -0.29 -11.38
N GLY A 212 -6.05 0.55 -11.02
CA GLY A 212 -6.33 1.57 -10.02
C GLY A 212 -6.23 1.08 -8.59
N LYS A 213 -5.65 -0.10 -8.31
CA LYS A 213 -5.45 -0.58 -6.94
C LYS A 213 -4.09 -1.27 -6.78
N ILE A 214 -3.41 -0.95 -5.70
CA ILE A 214 -2.15 -1.55 -5.26
C ILE A 214 -2.42 -2.24 -3.92
N THR A 215 -2.13 -3.53 -3.84
CA THR A 215 -2.33 -4.34 -2.64
C THR A 215 -1.00 -4.85 -2.09
N TYR A 216 -0.88 -4.78 -0.78
CA TYR A 216 0.21 -5.32 0.02
C TYR A 216 -0.44 -6.02 1.25
N PRO A 217 0.16 -7.07 1.85
CA PRO A 217 -0.39 -7.68 3.06
C PRO A 217 -0.81 -6.63 4.10
N GLY A 218 -2.07 -6.67 4.53
CA GLY A 218 -2.60 -5.72 5.51
C GLY A 218 -2.92 -4.30 5.00
N PHE A 219 -2.60 -3.97 3.74
CA PHE A 219 -2.74 -2.62 3.19
C PHE A 219 -3.25 -2.64 1.74
N SER A 220 -4.27 -1.85 1.43
CA SER A 220 -4.62 -1.58 0.03
C SER A 220 -4.78 -0.10 -0.25
N PHE A 221 -4.33 0.31 -1.43
CA PHE A 221 -4.41 1.68 -1.91
C PHE A 221 -5.07 1.70 -3.28
N SER A 222 -6.19 2.41 -3.40
CA SER A 222 -6.88 2.62 -4.66
C SER A 222 -6.78 4.06 -5.15
N TYR A 223 -6.45 4.18 -6.43
CA TYR A 223 -6.45 5.41 -7.22
C TYR A 223 -7.47 5.36 -8.37
N ARG A 224 -8.37 4.37 -8.39
CA ARG A 224 -9.40 4.21 -9.43
C ARG A 224 -10.26 5.46 -9.59
N ASN A 225 -10.69 6.04 -8.47
CA ASN A 225 -11.51 7.25 -8.45
C ASN A 225 -10.71 8.56 -8.50
N SER A 226 -9.41 8.47 -8.84
CA SER A 226 -8.57 9.65 -8.99
C SER A 226 -8.90 10.46 -10.24
N MET A 227 -9.60 9.90 -11.24
CA MET A 227 -9.89 10.54 -12.53
C MET A 227 -8.62 11.03 -13.26
N VAL A 228 -7.50 10.32 -13.06
CA VAL A 228 -6.21 10.57 -13.72
C VAL A 228 -5.95 9.47 -14.75
N SER A 229 -5.53 9.85 -15.96
CA SER A 229 -5.19 8.91 -17.04
C SER A 229 -3.80 8.31 -16.89
N SER A 230 -3.57 7.12 -17.47
CA SER A 230 -2.29 6.40 -17.48
C SER A 230 -1.10 7.28 -17.90
N GLY A 231 -1.24 8.07 -18.97
CA GLY A 231 -0.16 8.93 -19.47
C GLY A 231 0.33 9.99 -18.47
N VAL A 232 -0.50 10.38 -17.49
CA VAL A 232 -0.06 11.27 -16.40
C VAL A 232 0.87 10.52 -15.44
N PHE A 233 0.58 9.24 -15.15
CA PHE A 233 1.41 8.40 -14.31
C PHE A 233 2.76 8.11 -14.97
N GLU A 234 2.77 7.77 -16.25
CA GLU A 234 4.00 7.58 -17.03
C GLU A 234 4.86 8.86 -17.05
N SER A 235 4.25 10.03 -17.28
CA SER A 235 4.95 11.31 -17.24
C SER A 235 5.51 11.63 -15.84
N GLY A 236 4.72 11.33 -14.79
CA GLY A 236 5.12 11.51 -13.40
C GLY A 236 6.29 10.60 -12.99
N GLN A 237 6.24 9.32 -13.38
CA GLN A 237 7.33 8.35 -13.18
C GLN A 237 8.61 8.85 -13.84
N LYS A 238 8.56 9.32 -15.09
CA LYS A 238 9.74 9.89 -15.78
C LYS A 238 10.37 11.04 -14.98
N LYS A 239 9.56 11.91 -14.36
CA LYS A 239 10.05 13.02 -13.50
C LYS A 239 10.64 12.53 -12.18
N LEU A 240 10.16 11.40 -11.66
CA LEU A 240 10.57 10.83 -10.38
C LEU A 240 11.68 9.80 -10.50
N HIS A 241 11.98 9.27 -11.70
CA HIS A 241 12.94 8.20 -11.92
C HIS A 241 14.28 8.44 -11.21
N LYS A 242 14.90 9.62 -11.38
CA LYS A 242 16.16 9.97 -10.69
C LYS A 242 16.04 10.00 -9.16
N THR A 243 14.87 10.36 -8.64
CA THR A 243 14.59 10.37 -7.19
C THR A 243 14.45 8.94 -6.66
N VAL A 244 13.74 8.07 -7.39
CA VAL A 244 13.63 6.64 -7.04
C VAL A 244 15.01 5.99 -7.04
N GLN A 245 15.83 6.23 -8.06
CA GLN A 245 17.21 5.77 -8.13
C GLN A 245 18.09 6.31 -6.99
N ALA A 246 17.86 7.54 -6.53
CA ALA A 246 18.54 8.06 -5.35
C ALA A 246 18.10 7.34 -4.07
N PHE A 247 16.80 7.06 -3.92
CA PHE A 247 16.27 6.35 -2.76
C PHE A 247 16.75 4.91 -2.68
N ARG A 248 16.81 4.18 -3.80
CA ARG A 248 17.37 2.83 -3.85
C ARG A 248 18.85 2.81 -3.41
N ARG A 249 19.65 3.74 -3.93
CA ARG A 249 21.05 3.92 -3.50
C ARG A 249 21.18 4.28 -2.02
N ASP A 250 20.27 5.09 -1.49
CA ASP A 250 20.21 5.45 -0.07
C ASP A 250 19.89 4.25 0.85
N LEU A 251 19.33 3.16 0.32
CA LEU A 251 19.11 1.90 1.04
C LEU A 251 20.33 0.99 1.02
N GLU A 252 21.11 1.02 -0.05
CA GLU A 252 22.31 0.19 -0.23
C GLU A 252 23.53 0.75 0.53
N THR A 253 23.54 2.06 0.82
CA THR A 253 24.65 2.69 1.54
C THR A 253 24.68 2.30 3.02
N LYS A 254 25.91 2.22 3.57
CA LYS A 254 26.16 2.06 5.01
C LYS A 254 25.97 3.36 5.80
N THR A 255 25.89 4.50 5.13
CA THR A 255 25.66 5.80 5.78
C THR A 255 24.20 5.94 6.20
N GLU A 256 23.95 6.52 7.37
CA GLU A 256 22.58 6.76 7.83
C GLU A 256 21.90 7.83 6.96
N THR A 257 20.78 7.46 6.33
CA THR A 257 19.96 8.26 5.42
C THR A 257 18.55 8.42 5.97
N ARG A 258 17.70 9.14 5.24
CA ARG A 258 16.28 9.36 5.60
C ARG A 258 15.44 8.08 5.47
N LEU A 259 15.95 7.06 4.79
CA LEU A 259 15.21 5.82 4.49
C LEU A 259 15.74 4.61 5.26
N ASN A 260 17.05 4.55 5.53
CA ASN A 260 17.67 3.40 6.18
C ASN A 260 17.92 3.59 7.69
N TYR A 261 17.66 4.76 8.28
CA TYR A 261 17.88 4.96 9.73
C TYR A 261 17.06 3.99 10.59
N ILE A 262 15.94 3.50 10.07
CA ILE A 262 15.08 2.49 10.70
C ILE A 262 15.75 1.10 10.81
N ASP A 263 16.87 0.90 10.10
CA ASP A 263 17.68 -0.32 10.13
C ASP A 263 18.88 -0.21 11.07
N ASN A 264 19.06 0.95 11.74
CA ASN A 264 20.16 1.18 12.66
C ASN A 264 20.04 0.30 13.92
N LYS A 265 20.63 -0.91 13.87
CA LYS A 265 20.59 -1.90 14.95
C LYS A 265 21.10 -1.36 16.29
N LYS A 266 22.10 -0.49 16.28
CA LYS A 266 22.65 0.10 17.51
C LYS A 266 21.64 1.05 18.17
N MET A 267 21.04 1.92 17.37
CA MET A 267 19.98 2.82 17.83
C MET A 267 18.81 2.04 18.45
N LEU A 268 18.36 0.97 17.79
CA LEU A 268 17.29 0.10 18.28
C LEU A 268 17.67 -0.60 19.58
N ALA A 269 18.90 -1.13 19.68
CA ALA A 269 19.41 -1.77 20.89
C ALA A 269 19.47 -0.79 22.07
N ASP A 270 19.91 0.44 21.85
CA ASP A 270 19.94 1.48 22.90
C ASP A 270 18.55 1.85 23.39
N VAL A 271 17.57 2.00 22.48
CA VAL A 271 16.15 2.24 22.84
C VAL A 271 15.62 1.09 23.69
N LYS A 272 15.76 -0.14 23.21
CA LYS A 272 15.27 -1.34 23.90
C LYS A 272 15.89 -1.49 25.28
N ARG A 273 17.21 -1.31 25.40
CA ARG A 273 17.93 -1.43 26.68
C ARG A 273 17.43 -0.44 27.72
N ILE A 274 17.28 0.84 27.36
CA ILE A 274 16.83 1.87 28.31
C ILE A 274 15.36 1.66 28.68
N ALA A 275 14.49 1.36 27.70
CA ALA A 275 13.09 1.10 27.98
C ALA A 275 12.91 -0.13 28.88
N GLN A 276 13.59 -1.25 28.58
CA GLN A 276 13.54 -2.46 29.40
C GLN A 276 14.05 -2.22 30.82
N HIS A 277 15.10 -1.41 30.99
CA HIS A 277 15.57 -1.03 32.32
C HIS A 277 14.49 -0.29 33.10
N LEU A 278 13.87 0.73 32.51
CA LEU A 278 12.85 1.54 33.18
C LEU A 278 11.52 0.81 33.39
N LYS A 279 11.17 -0.14 32.52
CA LYS A 279 9.97 -0.97 32.69
C LYS A 279 10.05 -1.90 33.91
N LYS A 280 11.26 -2.30 34.35
CA LYS A 280 11.44 -3.09 35.59
C LYS A 280 10.90 -2.38 36.83
N ASP A 281 10.93 -1.05 36.83
CA ASP A 281 10.40 -0.25 37.93
C ASP A 281 8.86 -0.15 37.93
N ALA A 282 8.18 -0.71 36.92
CA ALA A 282 6.74 -0.68 36.72
C ALA A 282 6.16 0.75 36.85
N PRO A 283 6.57 1.68 35.98
CA PRO A 283 6.16 3.08 36.11
C PRO A 283 4.66 3.23 35.98
N ASP A 284 4.09 4.13 36.77
CA ASP A 284 2.67 4.45 36.72
C ASP A 284 2.37 5.52 35.68
N TYR A 285 3.31 6.42 35.40
CA TYR A 285 3.17 7.53 34.47
C TYR A 285 4.39 7.68 33.57
N LEU A 286 4.12 8.07 32.33
CA LEU A 286 5.07 8.51 31.32
C LEU A 286 4.69 9.92 30.91
N VAL A 287 5.57 10.89 31.15
CA VAL A 287 5.39 12.26 30.68
C VAL A 287 6.29 12.49 29.48
N ILE A 288 5.68 12.74 28.32
CA ILE A 288 6.37 13.04 27.08
C ILE A 288 6.40 14.56 26.92
N VAL A 289 7.61 15.13 26.93
CA VAL A 289 7.83 16.56 26.81
C VAL A 289 8.44 16.85 25.45
N GLY A 290 7.65 17.40 24.53
CA GLY A 290 8.07 17.65 23.15
C GLY A 290 6.91 18.21 22.33
N ILE A 291 7.24 18.91 21.24
CA ILE A 291 6.25 19.54 20.36
C ILE A 291 6.50 19.16 18.89
N GLY A 292 5.44 19.16 18.08
CA GLY A 292 5.51 18.88 16.65
C GLY A 292 6.03 17.47 16.39
N GLY A 293 7.07 17.33 15.56
CA GLY A 293 7.62 16.03 15.21
C GLY A 293 8.23 15.26 16.39
N SER A 294 8.45 15.94 17.52
CA SER A 294 8.92 15.34 18.78
C SER A 294 7.80 14.69 19.60
N SER A 295 6.54 14.76 19.14
CA SER A 295 5.37 14.27 19.87
C SER A 295 4.28 13.69 18.96
N LEU A 296 3.89 14.39 17.89
CA LEU A 296 2.73 14.04 17.06
C LEU A 296 2.78 12.61 16.50
N GLY A 297 3.95 12.15 16.05
CA GLY A 297 4.09 10.77 15.55
C GLY A 297 3.89 9.71 16.64
N THR A 298 4.45 9.94 17.83
CA THR A 298 4.26 9.07 19.00
C THR A 298 2.79 9.02 19.40
N ARG A 299 2.15 10.19 19.47
CA ARG A 299 0.74 10.32 19.83
C ARG A 299 -0.17 9.65 18.80
N ALA A 300 0.12 9.83 17.51
CA ALA A 300 -0.59 9.20 16.40
C ALA A 300 -0.61 7.67 16.54
N ILE A 301 0.56 7.04 16.73
CA ILE A 301 0.65 5.58 16.86
C ILE A 301 0.01 5.11 18.17
N HIS A 302 0.26 5.81 19.28
CA HIS A 302 -0.33 5.47 20.57
C HIS A 302 -1.86 5.48 20.52
N GLU A 303 -2.47 6.56 20.05
CA GLU A 303 -3.93 6.68 20.01
C GLU A 303 -4.55 5.74 18.96
N ALA A 304 -3.85 5.46 17.85
CA ALA A 304 -4.29 4.46 16.88
C ALA A 304 -4.39 3.06 17.49
N LEU A 305 -3.38 2.63 18.26
CA LEU A 305 -3.31 1.25 18.79
C LEU A 305 -4.01 1.08 20.14
N ASN A 306 -3.92 2.08 21.01
CA ASN A 306 -4.42 2.00 22.39
C ASN A 306 -5.70 2.81 22.61
N GLY A 307 -6.08 3.72 21.70
CA GLY A 307 -7.26 4.57 21.78
C GLY A 307 -7.06 5.84 22.62
N ALA A 308 -7.83 6.88 22.30
CA ALA A 308 -7.76 8.17 23.01
C ALA A 308 -8.16 8.09 24.50
N LEU A 309 -8.94 7.08 24.89
CA LEU A 309 -9.35 6.84 26.29
C LEU A 309 -8.38 5.92 27.05
N TYR A 310 -7.17 5.70 26.53
CA TYR A 310 -6.17 4.82 27.14
C TYR A 310 -5.92 5.13 28.63
N ASN A 311 -5.88 6.41 28.99
CA ASN A 311 -5.62 6.82 30.37
C ASN A 311 -6.72 6.40 31.36
N GLU A 312 -7.95 6.18 30.90
CA GLU A 312 -9.07 5.69 31.73
C GLU A 312 -9.06 4.17 31.92
N SER A 313 -8.23 3.45 31.16
CA SER A 313 -8.12 1.99 31.26
C SER A 313 -7.37 1.56 32.54
N ARG A 314 -7.14 0.26 32.74
CA ARG A 314 -6.23 -0.23 33.80
C ARG A 314 -4.76 -0.31 33.37
N LYS A 315 -4.47 -0.08 32.08
CA LYS A 315 -3.11 -0.17 31.52
C LYS A 315 -2.19 0.90 32.10
N LYS A 316 -0.90 0.57 32.18
CA LYS A 316 0.18 1.43 32.66
C LYS A 316 1.40 1.33 31.75
N PRO A 317 2.26 2.37 31.71
CA PRO A 317 2.08 3.66 32.38
C PRO A 317 0.95 4.47 31.72
N LYS A 318 0.31 5.35 32.49
CA LYS A 318 -0.52 6.45 31.96
C LYS A 318 0.36 7.44 31.22
N VAL A 319 -0.14 8.09 30.19
CA VAL A 319 0.69 8.99 29.37
C VAL A 319 0.14 10.41 29.36
N PHE A 320 1.02 11.38 29.55
CA PHE A 320 0.71 12.80 29.35
C PHE A 320 1.68 13.41 28.34
N PHE A 321 1.13 14.18 27.41
CA PHE A 321 1.90 14.93 26.43
C PHE A 321 1.92 16.40 26.84
N LEU A 322 3.11 16.95 27.08
CA LEU A 322 3.33 18.36 27.40
C LEU A 322 3.88 19.08 26.16
N GLU A 323 2.96 19.38 25.23
CA GLU A 323 3.27 19.89 23.88
C GLU A 323 3.17 21.42 23.77
N THR A 324 2.50 22.07 24.72
CA THR A 324 2.30 23.52 24.79
C THR A 324 2.66 24.01 26.20
N VAL A 325 2.80 25.32 26.37
CA VAL A 325 2.98 26.00 27.68
C VAL A 325 1.67 26.64 28.17
N ASP A 326 0.53 26.06 27.76
CA ASP A 326 -0.77 26.40 28.30
C ASP A 326 -0.79 26.12 29.80
N SER A 327 -1.00 27.17 30.60
CA SER A 327 -0.91 27.09 32.05
C SER A 327 -2.01 26.24 32.67
N GLU A 328 -3.22 26.26 32.13
CA GLU A 328 -4.35 25.53 32.70
C GLU A 328 -4.20 24.03 32.46
N TYR A 329 -3.94 23.64 31.21
CA TYR A 329 -3.69 22.24 30.88
C TYR A 329 -2.49 21.67 31.65
N THR A 330 -1.39 22.45 31.73
CA THR A 330 -0.19 22.01 32.46
C THR A 330 -0.48 21.90 33.96
N HIS A 331 -1.26 22.83 34.53
CA HIS A 331 -1.67 22.78 35.92
C HIS A 331 -2.44 21.49 36.23
N ASP A 332 -3.42 21.13 35.41
CA ASP A 332 -4.23 19.92 35.62
C ASP A 332 -3.38 18.64 35.60
N VAL A 333 -2.48 18.52 34.60
CA VAL A 333 -1.53 17.41 34.53
C VAL A 333 -0.66 17.37 35.80
N PHE A 334 -0.18 18.53 36.26
CA PHE A 334 0.67 18.62 37.45
C PHE A 334 -0.08 18.25 38.73
N GLN A 335 -1.35 18.62 38.89
CA GLN A 335 -2.16 18.19 40.03
C GLN A 335 -2.33 16.68 40.07
N ILE A 336 -2.59 16.06 38.90
CA ILE A 336 -2.69 14.61 38.78
C ILE A 336 -1.37 13.95 39.17
N LEU A 337 -0.24 14.40 38.61
CA LEU A 337 1.08 13.86 38.93
C LEU A 337 1.41 14.05 40.41
N LYS A 338 1.28 15.28 40.94
CA LYS A 338 1.56 15.62 42.34
C LYS A 338 0.81 14.71 43.31
N ARG A 339 -0.51 14.55 43.12
CA ARG A 339 -1.35 13.69 43.96
C ARG A 339 -0.87 12.24 43.95
N ASN A 340 -0.42 11.75 42.80
CA ASN A 340 -0.05 10.36 42.64
C ASN A 340 1.40 10.07 43.06
N ILE A 341 2.35 10.97 42.81
CA ILE A 341 3.73 10.84 43.31
C ILE A 341 3.73 10.81 44.84
N LYS A 342 2.93 11.66 45.50
CA LYS A 342 2.71 11.61 46.96
C LYS A 342 2.19 10.26 47.48
N ARG A 343 1.58 9.45 46.61
CA ARG A 343 1.09 8.09 46.91
C ARG A 343 2.11 7.01 46.50
N GLY A 344 3.36 7.39 46.27
CA GLY A 344 4.45 6.50 45.85
C GLY A 344 4.37 6.07 44.38
N LYS A 345 3.60 6.76 43.54
CA LYS A 345 3.51 6.43 42.11
C LYS A 345 4.74 6.93 41.36
N LYS A 346 5.24 6.09 40.47
CA LYS A 346 6.51 6.34 39.75
C LYS A 346 6.25 7.03 38.42
N VAL A 347 7.07 8.03 38.12
CA VAL A 347 6.97 8.83 36.88
C VAL A 347 8.25 8.70 36.08
N VAL A 348 8.11 8.39 34.79
CA VAL A 348 9.18 8.48 33.79
C VAL A 348 8.98 9.76 32.99
N ILE A 349 10.03 10.54 32.83
CA ILE A 349 10.02 11.79 32.05
C ILE A 349 10.85 11.54 30.79
N ASN A 350 10.24 11.68 29.61
CA ASN A 350 10.92 11.61 28.33
C ASN A 350 10.88 12.97 27.63
N THR A 351 12.00 13.68 27.64
CA THR A 351 12.13 15.00 27.00
C THR A 351 12.75 14.87 25.64
N ILE A 352 12.05 15.34 24.60
CA ILE A 352 12.43 15.15 23.21
C ILE A 352 12.56 16.51 22.52
N SER A 353 13.77 16.84 22.08
CA SER A 353 14.04 18.04 21.26
C SER A 353 15.29 17.87 20.41
N LYS A 354 15.17 17.99 19.08
CA LYS A 354 16.31 17.88 18.16
C LYS A 354 17.37 18.96 18.41
N SER A 355 16.96 20.23 18.55
CA SER A 355 17.90 21.34 18.83
C SER A 355 18.36 21.37 20.29
N GLY A 356 17.53 20.85 21.20
CA GLY A 356 17.74 20.98 22.64
C GLY A 356 17.46 22.38 23.19
N LEU A 357 16.85 23.27 22.39
CA LEU A 357 16.61 24.68 22.72
C LEU A 357 15.19 25.15 22.38
N THR A 358 14.26 24.22 22.14
CA THR A 358 12.85 24.56 21.90
C THR A 358 12.25 25.11 23.19
N ALA A 359 11.75 26.35 23.18
CA ALA A 359 11.38 27.09 24.39
C ALA A 359 10.33 26.36 25.21
N GLU A 360 9.24 25.93 24.56
CA GLU A 360 8.12 25.21 25.16
C GLU A 360 8.59 23.90 25.81
N THR A 361 9.45 23.16 25.11
CA THR A 361 10.00 21.90 25.61
C THR A 361 10.90 22.11 26.82
N ILE A 362 11.75 23.14 26.83
CA ILE A 362 12.64 23.41 27.96
C ILE A 362 11.86 23.91 29.17
N ALA A 363 10.88 24.80 28.98
CA ALA A 363 10.01 25.27 30.05
C ALA A 363 9.26 24.11 30.72
N ASN A 364 8.58 23.27 29.92
CA ASN A 364 7.87 22.11 30.44
C ASN A 364 8.81 21.09 31.09
N PHE A 365 10.00 20.87 30.52
CA PHE A 365 10.96 19.93 31.08
C PHE A 365 11.46 20.36 32.46
N GLN A 366 11.83 21.63 32.61
CA GLN A 366 12.26 22.17 33.90
C GLN A 366 11.13 22.09 34.93
N ALA A 367 9.92 22.51 34.54
CA ALA A 367 8.77 22.53 35.44
C ALA A 367 8.38 21.12 35.94
N VAL A 368 8.33 20.13 35.05
CA VAL A 368 7.97 18.76 35.45
C VAL A 368 9.08 18.08 36.25
N VAL A 369 10.35 18.34 35.93
CA VAL A 369 11.48 17.83 36.73
C VAL A 369 11.43 18.40 38.13
N GLU A 370 11.20 19.70 38.29
CA GLU A 370 11.12 20.34 39.61
C GLU A 370 9.97 19.77 40.44
N LEU A 371 8.78 19.61 39.82
CA LEU A 371 7.63 18.97 40.47
C LEU A 371 7.95 17.56 40.96
N VAL A 372 8.56 16.72 40.12
CA VAL A 372 8.87 15.33 40.49
C VAL A 372 9.95 15.28 41.57
N LYS A 373 10.99 16.11 41.44
CA LYS A 373 12.10 16.21 42.39
C LYS A 373 11.65 16.63 43.79
N GLU A 374 10.61 17.45 43.92
CA GLU A 374 10.02 17.85 45.22
C GLU A 374 9.58 16.63 46.05
N PHE A 375 9.17 15.53 45.39
CA PHE A 375 8.59 14.36 46.05
C PHE A 375 9.38 13.06 45.87
N ASP A 376 10.36 13.02 44.97
CA ASP A 376 11.11 11.83 44.62
C ASP A 376 12.58 12.17 44.33
N THR A 377 13.46 11.97 45.30
CA THR A 377 14.90 12.28 45.18
C THR A 377 15.65 11.36 44.21
N SER A 378 15.05 10.22 43.85
CA SER A 378 15.64 9.24 42.92
C SER A 378 15.22 9.45 41.46
N TYR A 379 14.47 10.52 41.18
CA TYR A 379 13.86 10.81 39.88
C TYR A 379 14.84 10.79 38.70
N ALA A 380 16.10 11.20 38.91
CA ALA A 380 17.08 11.36 37.85
C ALA A 380 17.28 10.07 37.03
N SER A 381 17.20 8.92 37.69
CA SER A 381 17.27 7.58 37.06
C SER A 381 16.10 7.29 36.12
N ARG A 382 14.98 8.01 36.23
CA ARG A 382 13.77 7.88 35.41
C ARG A 382 13.60 9.00 34.39
N VAL A 383 14.63 9.83 34.19
CA VAL A 383 14.64 10.86 33.16
C VAL A 383 15.39 10.36 31.93
N VAL A 384 14.73 10.46 30.77
CA VAL A 384 15.28 10.15 29.45
C VAL A 384 15.25 11.41 28.60
N VAL A 385 16.38 11.74 28.01
CA VAL A 385 16.53 12.88 27.10
C VAL A 385 16.85 12.38 25.70
N THR A 386 15.92 12.61 24.78
CA THR A 386 16.04 12.25 23.36
C THR A 386 16.38 13.51 22.55
N THR A 387 17.62 13.63 22.11
CA THR A 387 18.12 14.85 21.45
C THR A 387 19.27 14.54 20.49
N THR A 388 19.72 15.53 19.72
CA THR A 388 20.93 15.39 18.90
C THR A 388 22.15 15.19 19.80
N LYS A 389 23.02 14.24 19.45
CA LYS A 389 24.26 13.99 20.19
C LYS A 389 25.07 15.29 20.32
N ASN A 390 25.58 15.57 21.53
CA ASN A 390 26.37 16.77 21.86
C ASN A 390 25.62 18.13 21.80
N SER A 391 24.29 18.13 21.62
CA SER A 391 23.47 19.34 21.78
C SER A 391 23.60 19.93 23.19
N PRO A 392 23.20 21.20 23.44
CA PRO A 392 23.16 21.75 24.79
C PRO A 392 22.37 20.88 25.76
N LEU A 393 21.19 20.41 25.35
CA LEU A 393 20.34 19.52 26.16
C LEU A 393 21.01 18.15 26.41
N TRP A 394 21.76 17.61 25.44
CA TRP A 394 22.53 16.37 25.64
C TRP A 394 23.57 16.52 26.75
N ARG A 395 24.30 17.64 26.75
CA ARG A 395 25.34 17.92 27.76
C ARG A 395 24.72 18.11 29.14
N VAL A 396 23.59 18.80 29.22
CA VAL A 396 22.82 18.94 30.47
C VAL A 396 22.39 17.56 30.98
N ALA A 397 21.82 16.73 30.11
CA ALA A 397 21.39 15.37 30.48
C ALA A 397 22.54 14.54 31.04
N LYS A 398 23.71 14.57 30.38
CA LYS A 398 24.91 13.87 30.87
C LYS A 398 25.39 14.41 32.22
N LYS A 399 25.40 15.74 32.42
CA LYS A 399 25.80 16.35 33.69
C LYS A 399 24.87 15.97 34.84
N GLN A 400 23.57 15.85 34.57
CA GLN A 400 22.55 15.49 35.56
C GLN A 400 22.40 13.97 35.77
N GLY A 401 23.19 13.15 35.07
CA GLY A 401 23.10 11.69 35.16
C GLY A 401 21.85 11.08 34.50
N TYR A 402 21.17 11.81 33.63
CA TYR A 402 19.99 11.32 32.92
C TYR A 402 20.37 10.35 31.79
N HIS A 403 19.44 9.48 31.43
CA HIS A 403 19.56 8.65 30.24
C HIS A 403 19.50 9.53 28.97
N THR A 404 20.23 9.13 27.93
CA THR A 404 20.30 9.88 26.66
C THR A 404 20.07 8.97 25.46
N LEU A 405 19.19 9.36 24.56
CA LEU A 405 18.95 8.72 23.27
C LEU A 405 19.23 9.70 22.14
N ALA A 406 19.99 9.27 21.14
CA ALA A 406 20.40 10.13 20.02
C ALA A 406 19.35 10.13 18.92
N ILE A 407 18.94 11.31 18.46
CA ILE A 407 18.12 11.45 17.25
C ILE A 407 19.05 11.33 16.02
N PRO A 408 18.76 10.44 15.05
CA PRO A 408 19.46 10.35 13.77
C PRO A 408 19.58 11.72 13.10
N LEU A 409 20.77 12.07 12.60
CA LEU A 409 20.97 13.38 11.96
C LEU A 409 20.12 13.50 10.70
N ALA A 410 20.02 12.39 9.95
CA ALA A 410 19.24 12.28 8.72
C ALA A 410 17.72 12.44 8.96
N ALA A 411 17.21 12.08 10.14
CA ALA A 411 15.78 12.20 10.45
C ALA A 411 15.40 13.66 10.75
N GLY A 412 14.67 14.29 9.82
CA GLY A 412 13.96 15.55 10.11
C GLY A 412 12.88 15.34 11.17
N GLY A 413 12.53 16.37 11.94
CA GLY A 413 11.59 16.22 13.08
C GLY A 413 10.29 15.50 12.71
N ARG A 414 9.58 15.98 11.69
CA ARG A 414 8.34 15.36 11.18
C ARG A 414 8.51 13.99 10.50
N PHE A 415 9.75 13.58 10.23
CA PHE A 415 10.11 12.27 9.66
C PHE A 415 10.76 11.33 10.69
N SER A 416 10.76 11.68 11.98
CA SER A 416 11.56 10.99 13.02
C SER A 416 10.77 9.98 13.87
N VAL A 417 9.52 9.68 13.52
CA VAL A 417 8.64 8.81 14.31
C VAL A 417 9.23 7.41 14.53
N PHE A 418 9.95 6.85 13.56
CA PHE A 418 10.61 5.55 13.67
C PHE A 418 12.02 5.61 14.28
N SER A 419 12.38 6.74 14.91
CA SER A 419 13.63 6.92 15.65
C SER A 419 13.36 6.87 17.16
N PRO A 420 14.35 7.05 18.05
CA PRO A 420 14.13 7.07 19.49
C PRO A 420 13.07 8.09 19.95
N VAL A 421 12.77 9.10 19.12
CA VAL A 421 11.66 10.03 19.32
C VAL A 421 10.33 9.31 19.55
N GLY A 422 9.97 8.37 18.66
CA GLY A 422 8.74 7.57 18.80
C GLY A 422 8.97 6.22 19.45
N LEU A 423 10.06 5.51 19.09
CA LEU A 423 10.25 4.13 19.52
C LEU A 423 10.38 3.96 21.03
N PHE A 424 11.07 4.87 21.72
CA PHE A 424 11.21 4.80 23.18
C PHE A 424 9.86 4.94 23.91
N PRO A 425 9.08 6.02 23.71
CA PRO A 425 7.81 6.16 24.40
C PRO A 425 6.79 5.08 23.98
N LEU A 426 6.79 4.62 22.72
CA LEU A 426 5.90 3.54 22.28
C LEU A 426 6.21 2.22 22.99
N LEU A 427 7.49 1.87 23.14
CA LEU A 427 7.90 0.67 23.86
C LEU A 427 7.55 0.72 25.35
N MET A 428 7.62 1.91 25.97
CA MET A 428 7.15 2.15 27.34
C MET A 428 5.63 1.93 27.46
N LEU A 429 4.87 2.18 26.39
CA LEU A 429 3.41 1.99 26.30
C LEU A 429 3.02 0.59 25.79
N GLU A 430 3.97 -0.35 25.83
CA GLU A 430 3.77 -1.75 25.46
C GLU A 430 3.35 -1.98 24.01
N ILE A 431 3.72 -1.07 23.11
CA ILE A 431 3.54 -1.23 21.66
C ILE A 431 4.74 -2.00 21.09
N ASP A 432 4.47 -2.97 20.21
CA ASP A 432 5.49 -3.77 19.57
C ASP A 432 6.23 -2.97 18.47
N ILE A 433 7.37 -2.39 18.85
CA ILE A 433 8.16 -1.58 17.93
C ILE A 433 8.83 -2.40 16.82
N ASP A 434 8.99 -3.72 16.98
CA ASP A 434 9.62 -4.54 15.94
C ASP A 434 8.64 -4.75 14.79
N LYS A 435 7.40 -5.11 15.10
CA LYS A 435 6.28 -5.17 14.15
C LYS A 435 6.01 -3.84 13.45
N LEU A 436 6.04 -2.75 14.22
CA LEU A 436 5.89 -1.40 13.67
C LEU A 436 6.96 -1.10 12.61
N LEU A 437 8.21 -1.45 12.89
CA LEU A 437 9.32 -1.24 11.98
C LEU A 437 9.30 -2.22 10.80
N GLU A 438 8.80 -3.43 10.98
CA GLU A 438 8.60 -4.41 9.91
C GLU A 438 7.63 -3.89 8.85
N GLY A 439 6.43 -3.45 9.25
CA GLY A 439 5.48 -2.84 8.33
C GLY A 439 6.02 -1.57 7.65
N ALA A 440 6.76 -0.74 8.41
CA ALA A 440 7.42 0.44 7.85
C ALA A 440 8.49 0.08 6.80
N ARG A 441 9.33 -0.93 7.06
CA ARG A 441 10.34 -1.41 6.09
C ARG A 441 9.70 -1.96 4.84
N ALA A 442 8.69 -2.81 4.98
CA ALA A 442 8.07 -3.44 3.83
C ALA A 442 7.37 -2.41 2.93
N MET A 443 6.69 -1.42 3.52
CA MET A 443 6.13 -0.31 2.73
C MET A 443 7.20 0.58 2.10
N ARG A 444 8.32 0.82 2.79
CA ARG A 444 9.45 1.55 2.22
C ARG A 444 9.99 0.82 1.00
N ASP A 445 10.19 -0.48 1.11
CA ASP A 445 10.75 -1.32 0.05
C ASP A 445 9.80 -1.35 -1.15
N LEU A 446 8.48 -1.50 -0.91
CA LEU A 446 7.44 -1.36 -1.93
C LEU A 446 7.47 0.02 -2.62
N CYS A 447 7.62 1.08 -1.83
CA CYS A 447 7.59 2.45 -2.32
C CYS A 447 8.90 2.94 -2.97
N VAL A 448 9.92 2.08 -3.11
CA VAL A 448 11.11 2.38 -3.92
C VAL A 448 11.20 1.55 -5.21
N HIS A 449 10.17 0.76 -5.53
CA HIS A 449 10.04 0.15 -6.85
C HIS A 449 9.92 1.24 -7.94
N GLU A 450 10.51 0.96 -9.10
CA GLU A 450 10.56 1.91 -10.22
C GLU A 450 9.23 2.07 -10.93
N GLU A 451 8.48 0.98 -11.06
CA GLU A 451 7.19 0.98 -11.74
C GLU A 451 6.09 1.51 -10.84
N TRP A 452 5.45 2.58 -11.31
CA TRP A 452 4.40 3.32 -10.61
C TRP A 452 3.21 2.43 -10.28
N GLN A 453 2.92 1.43 -11.12
CA GLN A 453 1.83 0.46 -10.95
C GLN A 453 1.97 -0.35 -9.66
N SER A 454 3.20 -0.50 -9.15
CA SER A 454 3.49 -1.21 -7.90
C SER A 454 3.79 -0.27 -6.73
N ASN A 455 3.91 1.04 -6.97
CA ASN A 455 4.41 2.00 -6.00
C ASN A 455 3.31 2.98 -5.55
N PRO A 456 2.67 2.75 -4.40
CA PRO A 456 1.54 3.57 -3.96
C PRO A 456 1.96 5.01 -3.66
N ALA A 457 3.19 5.23 -3.14
CA ALA A 457 3.70 6.56 -2.83
C ALA A 457 3.89 7.43 -4.08
N ILE A 458 4.42 6.85 -5.18
CA ILE A 458 4.55 7.52 -6.47
C ILE A 458 3.17 7.88 -7.02
N VAL A 459 2.23 6.92 -7.04
CA VAL A 459 0.88 7.15 -7.56
C VAL A 459 0.18 8.26 -6.80
N SER A 460 0.18 8.18 -5.46
CA SER A 460 -0.43 9.20 -4.62
C SER A 460 0.21 10.58 -4.85
N ALA A 461 1.54 10.67 -4.92
CA ALA A 461 2.24 11.92 -5.19
C ALA A 461 1.91 12.50 -6.58
N ILE A 462 1.80 11.65 -7.61
CA ILE A 462 1.42 12.07 -8.97
C ILE A 462 -0.01 12.60 -8.99
N VAL A 463 -0.98 11.92 -8.38
CA VAL A 463 -2.38 12.38 -8.31
C VAL A 463 -2.47 13.73 -7.60
N HIS A 464 -1.80 13.88 -6.46
CA HIS A 464 -1.74 15.15 -5.76
C HIS A 464 -1.12 16.25 -6.63
N SER A 465 0.04 16.01 -7.27
CA SER A 465 0.69 16.99 -8.16
C SER A 465 -0.19 17.36 -9.37
N TYR A 466 -0.86 16.38 -9.98
CA TYR A 466 -1.79 16.59 -11.09
C TYR A 466 -2.92 17.56 -10.72
N TYR A 467 -3.49 17.38 -9.54
CA TYR A 467 -4.58 18.21 -9.03
C TYR A 467 -4.13 19.55 -8.47
N TYR A 468 -2.94 19.61 -7.89
CA TYR A 468 -2.29 20.86 -7.52
C TYR A 468 -2.20 21.80 -8.74
N ASN A 469 -1.74 21.28 -9.88
CA ASN A 469 -1.62 22.05 -11.12
C ASN A 469 -2.99 22.47 -11.71
N ARG A 470 -4.08 21.84 -11.26
CA ARG A 470 -5.47 22.17 -11.60
C ARG A 470 -6.17 22.99 -10.52
N LYS A 471 -5.41 23.71 -9.70
CA LYS A 471 -5.91 24.63 -8.67
C LYS A 471 -6.71 23.96 -7.54
N LYS A 472 -6.61 22.63 -7.37
CA LYS A 472 -7.05 21.98 -6.13
C LYS A 472 -5.95 22.14 -5.08
N ARG A 473 -6.09 23.16 -4.23
CA ARG A 473 -5.06 23.56 -3.26
C ARG A 473 -5.28 22.97 -1.87
N ILE A 474 -6.40 22.28 -1.64
CA ILE A 474 -6.71 21.66 -0.36
C ILE A 474 -6.53 20.15 -0.48
N ALA A 475 -5.70 19.58 0.38
CA ALA A 475 -5.56 18.13 0.53
C ALA A 475 -6.35 17.70 1.77
N ASN A 476 -7.28 16.76 1.63
CA ASN A 476 -8.07 16.24 2.73
C ASN A 476 -7.68 14.78 3.00
N ILE A 477 -7.40 14.46 4.26
CA ILE A 477 -7.36 13.07 4.72
C ILE A 477 -8.65 12.78 5.49
N TYR A 478 -9.46 11.86 4.98
CA TYR A 478 -10.78 11.56 5.53
C TYR A 478 -10.79 10.17 6.17
N LEU A 479 -10.71 10.16 7.50
CA LEU A 479 -10.45 8.98 8.31
C LEU A 479 -11.75 8.36 8.82
N PHE A 480 -12.08 7.14 8.39
CA PHE A 480 -13.25 6.36 8.84
C PHE A 480 -12.90 5.44 10.01
N SER A 481 -12.21 6.00 11.00
CA SER A 481 -11.99 5.42 12.31
C SER A 481 -11.59 6.52 13.28
N GLY A 482 -12.28 6.62 14.42
CA GLY A 482 -11.96 7.62 15.45
C GLY A 482 -10.55 7.46 16.02
N TYR A 483 -10.00 6.24 15.99
CA TYR A 483 -8.65 5.93 16.50
C TYR A 483 -7.55 6.54 15.61
N LEU A 484 -7.85 6.83 14.35
CA LEU A 484 -6.87 7.38 13.40
C LEU A 484 -6.77 8.91 13.46
N LYS A 485 -7.60 9.62 14.24
CA LYS A 485 -7.63 11.09 14.22
C LYS A 485 -6.24 11.71 14.41
N SER A 486 -5.48 11.27 15.41
CA SER A 486 -4.13 11.80 15.67
C SER A 486 -3.12 11.43 14.57
N VAL A 487 -3.37 10.37 13.80
CA VAL A 487 -2.60 10.09 12.57
C VAL A 487 -2.82 11.19 11.53
N GLY A 488 -4.05 11.71 11.41
CA GLY A 488 -4.35 12.89 10.61
C GLY A 488 -3.61 14.14 11.09
N ASP A 489 -3.52 14.36 12.41
CA ASP A 489 -2.78 15.48 13.00
C ASP A 489 -1.27 15.39 12.71
N TRP A 490 -0.68 14.20 12.77
CA TRP A 490 0.70 13.95 12.33
C TRP A 490 0.88 14.20 10.82
N TRP A 491 -0.02 13.65 9.99
CA TRP A 491 0.03 13.84 8.53
C TRP A 491 -0.07 15.32 8.14
N ARG A 492 -0.91 16.09 8.85
CA ARG A 492 -1.05 17.54 8.66
C ARG A 492 0.28 18.25 8.82
N GLN A 493 1.06 17.94 9.87
CA GLN A 493 2.41 18.49 10.01
C GLN A 493 3.33 18.03 8.88
N LEU A 494 3.30 16.73 8.57
CA LEU A 494 4.16 16.13 7.56
C LEU A 494 4.02 16.84 6.21
N ILE A 495 2.80 17.02 5.71
CA ILE A 495 2.55 17.65 4.41
C ILE A 495 2.76 19.17 4.43
N SER A 496 2.30 19.87 5.48
CA SER A 496 2.38 21.34 5.55
C SER A 496 3.82 21.85 5.61
N GLU A 497 4.61 21.41 6.59
CA GLU A 497 5.99 21.86 6.74
C GLU A 497 6.91 21.38 5.61
N SER A 498 6.57 20.25 4.98
CA SER A 498 7.37 19.74 3.86
C SER A 498 7.11 20.54 2.58
N LEU A 499 5.84 20.85 2.26
CA LEU A 499 5.47 21.38 0.96
C LEU A 499 5.21 22.90 0.96
N GLY A 500 4.85 23.49 2.09
CA GLY A 500 4.48 24.90 2.28
C GLY A 500 5.65 25.86 2.14
N LYS A 501 6.20 26.01 0.92
CA LYS A 501 7.43 26.76 0.63
C LYS A 501 7.34 27.50 -0.69
N GLN A 502 7.93 28.69 -0.75
CA GLN A 502 8.09 29.44 -2.00
C GLN A 502 6.75 29.67 -2.74
N GLY A 503 5.68 29.95 -1.98
CA GLY A 503 4.32 30.12 -2.54
C GLY A 503 3.67 28.82 -3.05
N ARG A 504 4.27 27.66 -2.78
CA ARG A 504 3.74 26.34 -3.09
C ARG A 504 3.32 25.60 -1.83
N GLY A 505 2.44 24.61 -1.99
CA GLY A 505 1.98 23.73 -0.93
C GLY A 505 0.47 23.53 -0.93
N PHE A 506 0.04 22.51 -0.19
CA PHE A 506 -1.38 22.28 0.07
C PHE A 506 -1.78 22.90 1.40
N THR A 507 -3.04 23.31 1.51
CA THR A 507 -3.71 23.45 2.80
C THR A 507 -4.21 22.07 3.23
N PRO A 508 -3.60 21.42 4.23
CA PRO A 508 -4.09 20.14 4.72
C PRO A 508 -5.30 20.31 5.64
N ILE A 509 -6.33 19.48 5.42
CA ILE A 509 -7.46 19.32 6.33
C ILE A 509 -7.59 17.85 6.74
N VAL A 510 -8.02 17.62 7.98
CA VAL A 510 -8.24 16.30 8.55
C VAL A 510 -9.73 16.18 8.84
N SER A 511 -10.37 15.17 8.26
CA SER A 511 -11.79 14.88 8.47
C SER A 511 -11.96 13.50 9.10
N VAL A 512 -12.97 13.33 9.94
CA VAL A 512 -13.29 12.05 10.61
C VAL A 512 -14.70 11.61 10.26
N GLY A 513 -14.83 10.44 9.62
CA GLY A 513 -16.11 9.85 9.25
C GLY A 513 -16.73 9.10 10.44
N SER A 514 -18.03 9.21 10.73
CA SER A 514 -19.04 10.00 10.03
C SER A 514 -19.24 11.42 10.59
N ILE A 515 -18.43 11.86 11.57
CA ILE A 515 -18.59 13.16 12.24
C ILE A 515 -18.60 14.30 11.22
N ASP A 516 -17.63 14.32 10.32
CA ASP A 516 -17.50 15.38 9.33
C ASP A 516 -18.40 15.20 8.10
N ASN A 517 -19.17 14.12 8.03
CA ASN A 517 -20.34 14.06 7.15
C ASN A 517 -21.41 15.06 7.57
N HIS A 518 -21.41 15.46 8.85
CA HIS A 518 -22.40 16.40 9.42
C HIS A 518 -21.84 17.82 9.65
N SER A 519 -20.60 18.10 9.23
CA SER A 519 -19.99 19.44 9.34
C SER A 519 -19.44 19.92 7.99
N MET A 520 -18.57 19.11 7.36
CA MET A 520 -17.77 19.52 6.20
C MET A 520 -18.29 18.97 4.88
N PHE A 521 -19.07 17.88 4.89
CA PHE A 521 -19.53 17.25 3.66
C PHE A 521 -20.38 18.17 2.78
N GLN A 522 -21.20 19.06 3.35
CA GLN A 522 -21.90 20.08 2.57
C GLN A 522 -20.93 20.96 1.77
N LEU A 523 -19.80 21.37 2.38
CA LEU A 523 -18.76 22.14 1.71
C LEU A 523 -18.01 21.29 0.67
N PHE A 524 -17.77 20.00 0.96
CA PHE A 524 -17.10 19.09 0.01
C PHE A 524 -17.95 18.85 -1.23
N ALA A 525 -19.25 18.66 -1.05
CA ALA A 525 -20.18 18.30 -2.11
C ALA A 525 -20.73 19.51 -2.89
N GLY A 526 -21.02 20.61 -2.19
CA GLY A 526 -21.70 21.79 -2.76
C GLY A 526 -20.84 23.06 -2.84
N GLY A 527 -19.65 23.05 -2.23
CA GLY A 527 -18.74 24.20 -2.25
C GLY A 527 -17.75 24.20 -3.42
N PRO A 528 -16.68 25.01 -3.32
CA PRO A 528 -15.62 25.04 -4.32
C PRO A 528 -14.98 23.65 -4.52
N LYS A 529 -14.80 23.25 -5.79
CA LYS A 529 -14.17 21.98 -6.20
C LYS A 529 -12.62 22.03 -6.12
N ASP A 530 -12.08 22.65 -5.08
CA ASP A 530 -10.65 22.93 -4.85
C ASP A 530 -9.94 21.90 -3.95
N LYS A 531 -10.60 20.75 -3.70
CA LYS A 531 -10.13 19.68 -2.81
C LYS A 531 -9.79 18.40 -3.56
N ILE A 532 -8.74 17.72 -3.12
CA ILE A 532 -8.44 16.31 -3.39
C ILE A 532 -8.52 15.55 -2.06
N THR A 533 -9.26 14.44 -2.03
CA THR A 533 -9.52 13.68 -0.80
C THR A 533 -8.86 12.30 -0.85
N THR A 534 -8.23 11.90 0.24
CA THR A 534 -7.82 10.52 0.47
C THR A 534 -8.69 9.94 1.60
N PHE A 535 -9.57 9.01 1.26
CA PHE A 535 -10.29 8.21 2.26
C PHE A 535 -9.35 7.21 2.90
N VAL A 536 -9.47 7.01 4.22
CA VAL A 536 -8.73 5.98 4.95
C VAL A 536 -9.72 5.21 5.80
N ASN A 537 -9.85 3.91 5.56
CA ASN A 537 -10.75 3.04 6.30
C ASN A 537 -9.98 1.86 6.94
N VAL A 538 -10.69 1.07 7.73
CA VAL A 538 -10.18 -0.18 8.32
C VAL A 538 -11.15 -1.29 7.98
N LYS A 539 -10.67 -2.38 7.38
CA LYS A 539 -11.48 -3.49 6.88
C LYS A 539 -12.08 -4.36 7.98
N TYR A 540 -11.26 -4.71 8.97
CA TYR A 540 -11.67 -5.56 10.09
C TYR A 540 -11.44 -4.85 11.41
N VAL A 541 -12.43 -4.96 12.29
CA VAL A 541 -12.33 -4.48 13.67
C VAL A 541 -12.31 -5.65 14.64
N THR A 542 -11.34 -5.66 15.54
CA THR A 542 -11.17 -6.73 16.55
C THR A 542 -12.17 -6.60 17.70
N ARG A 543 -12.78 -5.41 17.87
CA ARG A 543 -13.76 -5.08 18.91
C ARG A 543 -14.93 -4.35 18.26
N GLY A 544 -16.16 -4.59 18.72
CA GLY A 544 -17.31 -3.92 18.12
C GLY A 544 -18.58 -4.01 18.93
N VAL A 545 -19.45 -3.03 18.68
CA VAL A 545 -20.80 -2.92 19.25
C VAL A 545 -21.83 -3.30 18.17
N ARG A 546 -23.00 -3.76 18.59
CA ARG A 546 -24.16 -4.00 17.72
C ARG A 546 -25.28 -3.02 18.05
N VAL A 547 -26.03 -2.63 17.03
CA VAL A 547 -27.25 -1.86 17.20
C VAL A 547 -28.30 -2.75 17.87
N PRO A 548 -28.82 -2.38 19.06
CA PRO A 548 -29.84 -3.17 19.73
C PRO A 548 -31.21 -2.96 19.09
N LYS A 549 -32.07 -3.97 19.17
CA LYS A 549 -33.45 -3.91 18.67
C LYS A 549 -34.37 -3.38 19.77
N LEU A 550 -34.40 -2.06 19.97
CA LEU A 550 -35.17 -1.43 21.05
C LEU A 550 -36.31 -0.52 20.55
N PHE A 551 -36.07 0.27 19.50
CA PHE A 551 -36.96 1.40 19.17
C PHE A 551 -37.68 1.29 17.82
N GLY A 552 -37.31 0.34 16.95
CA GLY A 552 -38.01 0.10 15.68
C GLY A 552 -37.94 1.22 14.63
N LEU A 553 -37.09 2.24 14.83
CA LEU A 553 -37.05 3.45 13.99
C LEU A 553 -36.43 3.22 12.61
N VAL A 554 -35.26 2.57 12.56
CA VAL A 554 -34.54 2.28 11.30
C VAL A 554 -34.25 0.78 11.26
N LYS A 555 -35.17 0.03 10.64
CA LYS A 555 -35.17 -1.45 10.63
C LYS A 555 -33.90 -2.01 10.01
N GLU A 556 -33.34 -1.31 9.02
CA GLU A 556 -32.13 -1.69 8.31
C GLU A 556 -30.89 -1.66 9.20
N LEU A 557 -30.92 -1.01 10.36
CA LEU A 557 -29.80 -0.95 11.30
C LEU A 557 -29.88 -2.02 12.39
N GLU A 558 -31.07 -2.56 12.66
CA GLU A 558 -31.28 -3.50 13.77
C GLU A 558 -30.31 -4.68 13.68
N THR A 559 -29.66 -5.00 14.81
CA THR A 559 -28.69 -6.11 14.97
C THR A 559 -27.39 -5.99 14.17
N LYS A 560 -27.26 -4.99 13.28
CA LYS A 560 -26.02 -4.74 12.53
C LYS A 560 -24.90 -4.33 13.47
N ARG A 561 -23.67 -4.72 13.13
CA ARG A 561 -22.47 -4.24 13.81
C ARG A 561 -22.24 -2.78 13.45
N TYR A 562 -21.75 -1.97 14.39
CA TYR A 562 -21.43 -0.57 14.16
C TYR A 562 -20.44 -0.39 13.00
N HIS A 563 -19.47 -1.29 12.89
CA HIS A 563 -18.53 -1.29 11.77
C HIS A 563 -19.22 -1.51 10.42
N THR A 564 -20.25 -2.35 10.34
CA THR A 564 -21.08 -2.50 9.11
C THR A 564 -21.83 -1.21 8.79
N VAL A 565 -22.35 -0.53 9.80
CA VAL A 565 -23.04 0.76 9.62
C VAL A 565 -22.06 1.83 9.14
N LEU A 566 -20.88 1.95 9.75
CA LEU A 566 -19.85 2.90 9.34
C LEU A 566 -19.32 2.59 7.93
N GLY A 567 -19.15 1.31 7.58
CA GLY A 567 -18.79 0.89 6.22
C GLY A 567 -19.84 1.27 5.18
N ALA A 568 -21.14 1.14 5.51
CA ALA A 568 -22.20 1.63 4.63
C ALA A 568 -22.20 3.16 4.48
N ILE A 569 -21.90 3.90 5.55
CA ILE A 569 -21.76 5.37 5.49
C ILE A 569 -20.56 5.76 4.62
N LEU A 570 -19.42 5.08 4.75
CA LEU A 570 -18.25 5.28 3.90
C LEU A 570 -18.62 5.06 2.43
N ALA A 571 -19.20 3.89 2.11
CA ALA A 571 -19.59 3.55 0.74
C ALA A 571 -20.58 4.58 0.15
N GLY A 572 -21.55 5.04 0.95
CA GLY A 572 -22.46 6.12 0.55
C GLY A 572 -21.75 7.45 0.33
N THR A 573 -20.73 7.76 1.14
CA THR A 573 -19.90 8.96 1.01
C THR A 573 -19.07 8.92 -0.28
N GLU A 574 -18.35 7.83 -0.53
CA GLU A 574 -17.55 7.61 -1.75
C GLU A 574 -18.44 7.63 -3.00
N THR A 575 -19.56 6.92 -2.99
CA THR A 575 -20.56 6.93 -4.09
C THR A 575 -21.05 8.37 -4.37
N SER A 576 -21.24 9.19 -3.33
CA SER A 576 -21.65 10.58 -3.53
C SER A 576 -20.52 11.44 -4.09
N PHE A 577 -19.25 11.14 -3.81
CA PHE A 577 -18.11 11.81 -4.42
C PHE A 577 -18.04 11.45 -5.92
N GLU A 578 -18.18 10.17 -6.26
CA GLU A 578 -18.22 9.68 -7.64
C GLU A 578 -19.31 10.37 -8.45
N LYS A 579 -20.56 10.35 -7.97
CA LYS A 579 -21.72 10.98 -8.64
C LYS A 579 -21.59 12.49 -8.86
N LYS A 580 -20.64 13.15 -8.17
CA LYS A 580 -20.40 14.60 -8.25
C LYS A 580 -19.11 14.96 -8.99
N ASP A 581 -18.44 13.96 -9.56
CA ASP A 581 -17.14 14.07 -10.20
C ASP A 581 -16.10 14.70 -9.26
N LEU A 582 -16.12 14.28 -7.99
CA LEU A 582 -15.13 14.67 -6.99
C LEU A 582 -14.05 13.58 -6.93
N PRO A 583 -12.80 13.89 -7.30
CA PRO A 583 -11.74 12.89 -7.32
C PRO A 583 -11.30 12.53 -5.91
N PHE A 584 -11.02 11.25 -5.71
CA PHE A 584 -10.46 10.76 -4.45
C PHE A 584 -9.54 9.55 -4.65
N LEU A 585 -8.75 9.33 -3.62
CA LEU A 585 -7.96 8.12 -3.39
C LEU A 585 -8.57 7.40 -2.19
N SER A 586 -8.37 6.08 -2.09
CA SER A 586 -8.80 5.31 -0.92
C SER A 586 -7.65 4.46 -0.40
N VAL A 587 -7.48 4.44 0.92
CA VAL A 587 -6.55 3.56 1.64
C VAL A 587 -7.38 2.70 2.57
N GLU A 588 -7.17 1.40 2.54
CA GLU A 588 -7.80 0.44 3.44
C GLU A 588 -6.71 -0.30 4.21
N LEU A 589 -6.71 -0.14 5.53
CA LEU A 589 -5.91 -0.96 6.44
C LEU A 589 -6.72 -2.21 6.78
N GLU A 590 -6.11 -3.39 6.75
CA GLU A 590 -6.83 -4.61 7.08
C GLU A 590 -7.31 -4.60 8.53
N VAL A 591 -6.42 -4.24 9.45
CA VAL A 591 -6.70 -3.98 10.87
C VAL A 591 -5.87 -2.79 11.34
N ILE A 592 -6.20 -2.24 12.52
CA ILE A 592 -5.29 -1.31 13.21
C ILE A 592 -4.38 -2.12 14.14
N ASP A 593 -3.16 -2.36 13.67
CA ASP A 593 -2.06 -2.97 14.43
C ASP A 593 -0.73 -2.27 14.10
N GLU A 594 0.34 -2.71 14.75
CA GLU A 594 1.66 -2.11 14.62
C GLU A 594 2.17 -2.14 13.17
N GLU A 595 2.05 -3.27 12.50
CA GLU A 595 2.52 -3.46 11.11
C GLU A 595 1.79 -2.52 10.15
N ASN A 596 0.46 -2.49 10.18
CA ASN A 596 -0.34 -1.69 9.25
C ASN A 596 -0.20 -0.18 9.50
N ILE A 597 -0.08 0.23 10.75
CA ILE A 597 0.20 1.64 11.08
C ILE A 597 1.62 2.03 10.66
N GLY A 598 2.61 1.16 10.87
CA GLY A 598 3.98 1.36 10.41
C GLY A 598 4.04 1.54 8.89
N ALA A 599 3.37 0.66 8.16
CA ALA A 599 3.21 0.74 6.71
C ALA A 599 2.55 2.06 6.29
N PHE A 600 1.40 2.42 6.87
CA PHE A 600 0.68 3.63 6.52
C PHE A 600 1.51 4.92 6.72
N LEU A 601 2.21 5.04 7.85
CA LEU A 601 3.07 6.18 8.14
C LEU A 601 4.23 6.26 7.14
N MET A 602 4.88 5.14 6.82
CA MET A 602 5.95 5.12 5.82
C MET A 602 5.44 5.51 4.42
N PHE A 603 4.29 4.97 4.01
CA PHE A 603 3.62 5.33 2.76
C PHE A 603 3.44 6.86 2.65
N LYS A 604 2.89 7.50 3.69
CA LYS A 604 2.70 8.95 3.71
C LYS A 604 4.00 9.74 3.77
N MET A 605 5.03 9.24 4.45
CA MET A 605 6.37 9.85 4.42
C MET A 605 6.94 9.87 3.00
N LEU A 606 6.93 8.74 2.29
CA LEU A 606 7.46 8.64 0.92
C LEU A 606 6.61 9.41 -0.10
N GLU A 607 5.29 9.39 0.04
CA GLU A 607 4.38 10.23 -0.76
C GLU A 607 4.80 11.70 -0.72
N VAL A 608 5.05 12.24 0.48
CA VAL A 608 5.44 13.65 0.66
C VAL A 608 6.84 13.94 0.12
N MET A 609 7.77 12.98 0.19
CA MET A 609 9.10 13.14 -0.42
C MET A 609 9.01 13.24 -1.94
N TYR A 610 8.25 12.35 -2.59
CA TYR A 610 8.02 12.39 -4.04
C TYR A 610 7.24 13.65 -4.45
N LEU A 611 6.21 14.01 -3.69
CA LEU A 611 5.41 15.19 -3.96
C LEU A 611 6.23 16.49 -3.84
N GLY A 612 7.15 16.58 -2.87
CA GLY A 612 8.09 17.70 -2.77
C GLY A 612 8.93 17.86 -4.03
N LYS A 613 9.43 16.74 -4.59
CA LYS A 613 10.15 16.74 -5.87
C LYS A 613 9.27 17.24 -7.02
N LEU A 614 8.04 16.73 -7.14
CA LEU A 614 7.10 17.12 -8.20
C LEU A 614 6.68 18.58 -8.11
N LEU A 615 6.61 19.16 -6.90
CA LEU A 615 6.32 20.57 -6.68
C LEU A 615 7.55 21.47 -6.77
N GLY A 616 8.75 20.92 -6.89
CA GLY A 616 10.01 21.68 -6.97
C GLY A 616 10.36 22.38 -5.66
N VAL A 617 10.04 21.77 -4.50
CA VAL A 617 10.37 22.30 -3.17
C VAL A 617 11.22 21.30 -2.38
N ASN A 618 12.05 21.81 -1.48
CA ASN A 618 12.79 20.95 -0.55
C ASN A 618 11.85 20.42 0.52
N ALA A 619 11.50 19.13 0.49
CA ALA A 619 10.59 18.53 1.47
C ALA A 619 11.16 18.49 2.90
N PHE A 620 12.46 18.74 3.09
CA PHE A 620 13.17 18.38 4.33
C PHE A 620 13.58 19.55 5.22
N ASP A 621 13.55 20.78 4.72
CA ASP A 621 13.83 21.99 5.52
C ASP A 621 12.52 22.63 6.04
N GLN A 622 12.66 23.69 6.83
CA GLN A 622 11.53 24.53 7.29
C GLN A 622 12.01 25.96 7.65
N PRO A 623 12.63 26.70 6.72
CA PRO A 623 13.33 27.95 7.06
C PRO A 623 12.42 29.01 7.68
N ASN A 624 11.15 29.07 7.28
CA ASN A 624 10.22 30.10 7.71
C ASN A 624 9.76 29.98 9.18
N VAL A 625 9.94 28.84 9.85
CA VAL A 625 9.55 28.70 11.26
C VAL A 625 10.52 29.41 12.21
N GLU A 626 11.72 29.78 11.77
CA GLU A 626 12.69 30.48 12.62
C GLU A 626 12.32 31.95 12.86
N SER A 627 11.48 32.55 12.01
CA SER A 627 11.06 33.95 12.16
C SER A 627 10.27 34.16 13.45
N TYR A 628 9.20 33.38 13.67
CA TYR A 628 8.38 33.53 14.89
C TYR A 628 9.18 33.16 16.15
N LYS A 629 10.10 32.20 16.07
CA LYS A 629 10.99 31.84 17.19
C LYS A 629 11.91 32.99 17.57
N LYS A 630 12.45 33.71 16.59
CA LYS A 630 13.29 34.90 16.83
C LYS A 630 12.48 36.00 17.52
N GLU A 631 11.27 36.27 17.06
CA GLU A 631 10.40 37.28 17.69
C GLU A 631 9.95 36.85 19.10
N THR A 632 9.62 35.58 19.29
CA THR A 632 9.29 35.02 20.62
C THR A 632 10.43 35.25 21.62
N ARG A 633 11.68 34.97 21.22
CA ARG A 633 12.87 35.20 22.07
C ARG A 633 13.14 36.67 22.39
N LYS A 634 12.62 37.62 21.60
CA LYS A 634 12.74 39.05 21.92
C LYS A 634 11.69 39.50 22.93
N ASN A 635 10.55 38.81 22.96
CA ASN A 635 9.43 39.13 23.84
C ASN A 635 9.54 38.46 25.23
N LEU A 636 10.48 37.53 25.40
CA LEU A 636 10.90 36.94 26.67
C LEU A 636 12.16 37.65 27.17
#